data_AF-A0A656Z650-F1
#
_entry.id   AF-A0A656Z650-F1
#
_cell.length_a   1.000
_cell.length_b   1.000
_cell.length_c   1.000
_cell.angle_alpha   90.00
_cell.angle_beta   90.00
_cell.angle_gamma   90.00
#
_symmetry.space_group_name_H-M   'P 1'
#
loop_
_entity.id
_entity.type
_entity.pdbx_description
1 polymer ?
#
loop_
_entity_poly.entity_id
_entity_poly.type
_entity_poly.pdbx_seq_one_letter_code
_entity_poly.pdbx_strand_id
1 'polypeptide(L)' 'KKGDVMKAVVVRTAKDIRRADGSVIRFDNNAAVLIDNKKEPIGTRIFGPVPRELRAKSHMKIISLAPEVL' A
#
# COMPACT_ATOMS: atom_id res chain seq x y z
N LYS A 1 19.76 -5.47 2.15
CA LYS A 1 21.01 -4.69 1.97
C LYS A 1 20.92 -3.91 0.66
N LYS A 2 21.75 -2.85 0.51
CA LYS A 2 21.78 -2.09 -0.74
C LYS A 2 22.14 -3.04 -1.88
N GLY A 3 21.26 -3.14 -2.88
CA GLY A 3 21.38 -4.08 -4.00
C GLY A 3 20.47 -5.31 -3.93
N ASP A 4 19.77 -5.55 -2.82
CA ASP A 4 18.86 -6.69 -2.71
C ASP A 4 17.58 -6.44 -3.52
N VAL A 5 17.20 -7.44 -4.32
CA VAL A 5 15.93 -7.43 -5.05
C VAL A 5 14.83 -7.91 -4.11
N MET A 6 13.85 -7.06 -3.86
CA MET A 6 12.71 -7.36 -2.98
C MET A 6 11.39 -7.10 -3.70
N LYS A 7 10.34 -7.81 -3.25
CA LYS A 7 8.97 -7.56 -3.71
C LYS A 7 8.39 -6.40 -2.90
N ALA A 8 7.58 -5.58 -3.56
CA ALA A 8 6.92 -4.45 -2.94
C ALA A 8 5.48 -4.32 -3.43
N VAL A 9 4.62 -3.83 -2.56
CA VAL A 9 3.24 -3.44 -2.89
C VAL A 9 3.18 -1.92 -2.94
N VAL A 10 2.72 -1.37 -4.05
CA VAL A 10 2.49 0.07 -4.18
C VAL A 10 1.27 0.44 -3.34
N VAL A 11 1.45 1.37 -2.42
CA VAL A 11 0.38 1.83 -1.51
C VAL A 11 -0.10 3.24 -1.85
N ARG A 12 0.74 4.12 -2.41
CA ARG A 12 0.29 5.45 -2.85
C ARG A 12 0.75 5.72 -4.26
N THR A 13 -0.13 6.31 -5.05
CA THR A 13 0.13 6.72 -6.42
C THR A 13 -0.29 8.16 -6.65
N ALA A 14 0.59 8.93 -7.30
CA ALA A 14 0.27 10.27 -7.82
C ALA A 14 -0.66 10.23 -9.02
N LYS A 15 -0.81 9.06 -9.63
CA LYS A 15 -1.78 8.80 -10.68
C LYS A 15 -3.16 8.56 -10.07
N ASP A 16 -4.17 9.14 -10.72
CA ASP A 16 -5.58 8.99 -10.38
C ASP A 16 -6.04 7.54 -10.51
N ILE A 17 -6.67 7.03 -9.45
CA ILE A 17 -7.33 5.73 -9.43
C ILE A 17 -8.84 5.96 -9.35
N ARG A 18 -9.58 5.42 -10.33
CA ARG A 18 -11.04 5.46 -10.35
C ARG A 18 -11.60 4.25 -9.61
N ARG A 19 -12.48 4.51 -8.65
CA ARG A 19 -13.20 3.49 -7.88
C ARG A 19 -14.51 3.11 -8.57
N ALA A 20 -15.04 1.95 -8.20
CA ALA A 20 -16.29 1.43 -8.75
C ALA A 20 -17.52 2.28 -8.38
N ASP A 21 -17.42 3.05 -7.28
CA ASP A 21 -18.44 4.02 -6.86
C ASP A 21 -18.35 5.36 -7.63
N GLY A 22 -17.40 5.50 -8.57
CA GLY A 22 -17.18 6.72 -9.35
C GLY A 22 -16.28 7.75 -8.69
N SER A 23 -15.86 7.54 -7.44
CA SER A 23 -14.90 8.41 -6.77
C SER A 23 -13.48 8.23 -7.33
N VAL A 24 -12.65 9.27 -7.21
CA VAL A 24 -11.25 9.27 -7.64
C VAL A 24 -10.36 9.48 -6.43
N ILE A 25 -9.39 8.59 -6.25
CA ILE A 25 -8.35 8.74 -5.23
C ILE A 25 -7.01 9.04 -5.89
N ARG A 26 -6.31 10.04 -5.35
CA ARG A 26 -4.97 10.46 -5.76
C ARG A 26 -4.19 10.86 -4.51
N PHE A 27 -2.92 10.48 -4.47
CA PHE A 27 -1.99 10.91 -3.42
C PHE A 27 -0.98 11.90 -3.97
N ASP A 28 -0.36 12.71 -3.13
CA ASP A 28 0.65 13.66 -3.61
C ASP A 28 1.96 12.96 -4.03
N ASN A 29 2.31 11.87 -3.34
CA ASN A 29 3.58 11.16 -3.54
C ASN A 29 3.38 9.65 -3.74
N ASN A 30 4.28 9.05 -4.51
CA ASN A 30 4.33 7.60 -4.70
C ASN A 30 5.01 6.92 -3.50
N ALA A 31 4.43 5.82 -3.01
CA ALA A 31 5.01 5.03 -1.93
C ALA A 31 4.73 3.53 -2.10
N ALA A 32 5.65 2.70 -1.62
CA ALA A 32 5.53 1.26 -1.64
C ALA A 32 5.96 0.64 -0.31
N VAL A 33 5.37 -0.50 0.04
CA VAL A 33 5.69 -1.30 1.22
C VAL A 33 6.37 -2.58 0.78
N LEU A 34 7.52 -2.88 1.37
CA LEU A 34 8.25 -4.12 1.10
C LEU A 34 7.52 -5.32 1.70
N ILE A 35 7.39 -6.38 0.91
CA ILE A 35 6.72 -7.61 1.31
C ILE A 35 7.64 -8.83 1.11
N ASP A 36 7.36 -9.86 1.89
CA ASP A 36 7.98 -11.17 1.74
C ASP A 36 7.26 -12.02 0.66
N ASN A 37 7.73 -13.26 0.49
CA ASN A 37 7.11 -14.21 -0.44
C ASN A 37 5.73 -14.71 0.02
N LYS A 38 5.37 -14.53 1.29
CA LYS A 38 4.06 -14.84 1.87
C LYS A 38 3.09 -13.64 1.82
N LYS A 39 3.47 -12.55 1.15
CA LYS A 39 2.71 -11.28 1.03
C LYS A 39 2.53 -10.54 2.36
N GLU A 40 3.41 -10.81 3.33
CA GLU A 40 3.43 -10.12 4.61
C GLU A 40 4.41 -8.93 4.55
N PRO A 41 4.10 -7.81 5.22
CA PRO A 41 5.02 -6.69 5.29
C PRO A 41 6.27 -7.09 6.09
N ILE A 42 7.44 -6.74 5.56
CA ILE A 42 8.73 -6.96 6.26
C ILE A 42 8.87 -5.97 7.43
N GLY A 43 8.25 -4.80 7.33
CA GLY A 43 8.23 -3.77 8.36
C GLY A 43 7.10 -3.94 9.37
N THR A 44 7.30 -3.40 10.58
CA THR A 44 6.33 -3.43 11.68
C THR A 44 5.43 -2.20 11.76
N ARG A 45 5.73 -1.12 11.02
CA ARG A 45 4.96 0.14 11.03
C ARG A 45 4.84 0.69 9.62
N ILE A 46 3.69 1.30 9.34
CA ILE A 46 3.41 1.97 8.06
C ILE A 46 3.19 3.46 8.32
N PHE A 47 3.75 4.29 7.44
CA PHE A 47 3.64 5.74 7.55
C PHE A 47 2.74 6.31 6.46
N GLY A 48 1.82 7.17 6.90
CA GLY A 48 0.85 7.87 6.07
C GLY A 48 -0.36 7.00 5.69
N PRO A 49 -1.32 7.60 4.97
CA PRO A 49 -2.56 6.94 4.60
C PRO A 49 -2.33 5.84 3.56
N VAL A 50 -3.19 4.82 3.61
CA VAL A 50 -3.23 3.72 2.65
C VAL A 50 -4.63 3.56 2.01
N PRO A 51 -4.71 3.12 0.75
CA PRO A 51 -5.98 2.92 0.05
C PRO A 51 -6.69 1.64 0.52
N ARG A 52 -8.02 1.68 0.63
CA ARG A 52 -8.89 0.53 0.98
C ARG A 52 -8.77 -0.64 -0.01
N GLU A 53 -8.34 -0.37 -1.24
CA GLU A 53 -8.14 -1.33 -2.33
C GLU A 53 -7.20 -2.49 -1.95
N LEU A 54 -6.29 -2.25 -1.00
CA LEU A 54 -5.40 -3.28 -0.46
C LEU A 54 -6.17 -4.43 0.22
N ARG A 55 -7.42 -4.20 0.63
CA ARG A 55 -8.28 -5.21 1.26
C ARG A 55 -8.69 -6.27 0.24
N ALA A 56 -9.09 -5.84 -0.96
CA ALA A 56 -9.48 -6.73 -2.05
C ALA A 56 -8.30 -7.61 -2.54
N LYS A 57 -7.07 -7.15 -2.34
CA LYS A 57 -5.83 -7.86 -2.71
C LYS A 57 -5.23 -8.70 -1.57
N SER A 58 -5.98 -8.91 -0.48
CA SER A 58 -5.57 -9.69 0.70
C SER A 58 -4.36 -9.17 1.46
N HIS A 59 -4.09 -7.85 1.43
CA HIS A 59 -3.01 -7.22 2.20
C HIS A 59 -3.52 -6.68 3.55
N MET A 60 -4.25 -7.50 4.30
CA MET A 60 -4.88 -7.12 5.58
C MET A 60 -3.88 -6.59 6.62
N LYS A 61 -2.70 -7.21 6.75
CA LYS A 61 -1.65 -6.77 7.70
C LYS A 61 -1.19 -5.33 7.43
N ILE A 62 -1.13 -4.92 6.16
CA ILE A 62 -0.74 -3.56 5.77
C ILE A 62 -1.82 -2.55 6.21
N ILE A 63 -3.10 -2.89 6.04
CA ILE A 63 -4.20 -2.03 6.47
C ILE A 63 -4.25 -1.91 7.99
N SER A 64 -4.03 -3.02 8.71
CA SER A 64 -4.06 -3.05 10.18
C SER A 64 -2.98 -2.18 10.82
N LEU A 65 -1.80 -2.11 10.20
CA LEU A 65 -0.67 -1.32 10.69
C LEU A 65 -0.68 0.14 10.22
N ALA A 66 -1.61 0.51 9.34
CA ALA A 66 -1.67 1.86 8.79
C ALA A 66 -2.40 2.82 9.76
N PRO A 67 -1.94 4.07 9.88
CA PRO A 67 -2.57 5.06 10.74
C PRO A 67 -3.94 5.51 10.22
N GLU A 68 -4.14 5.50 8.90
CA GLU A 68 -5.37 5.96 8.26
C GLU A 68 -5.61 5.19 6.96
N VAL A 69 -6.89 4.94 6.64
CA VAL A 69 -7.33 4.18 5.46
C VAL A 69 -8.34 4.99 4.65
N LEU A 70 -8.01 5.27 3.38
CA LEU A 70 -8.78 6.11 2.45
C LEU A 70 -9.47 5.33 1.36
#